data_AF-A0A397A2J8-F1
#
_entry.id   AF-A0A397A2J8-F1
#
_cell.length_a   1.000
_cell.length_b   1.000
_cell.length_c   1.000
_cell.angle_alpha   90.00
_cell.angle_beta   90.00
_cell.angle_gamma   90.00
#
_symmetry.space_group_name_H-M   'P 1'
#
loop_
_entity.id
_entity.type
_entity.pdbx_description
1 polymer ?
#
loop_
_entity_poly.entity_id
_entity_poly.type
_entity_poly.pdbx_seq_one_letter_code
_entity_poly.pdbx_strand_id
1 'polypeptide(L)'
;MANKLPSKENALFRSIVKCYEIKQYKKGLKAADAILKKFPDHGETLAMKGLTLNCMGKKEEAYEFVRQGVKQDLKSHVCWHVYGLLYRSDRNYAEAIKCYRQALRIDPDNIQILRDLYLQQVQMRDLKGYAETRRQFLSLKPTNRNNWIGLAIAHQLNGTHETAIDIIDQYNETLDPLRPVYVR
;
A
#
# COMPACT_ATOMS: atom_id res chain seq x y z
N MET A 1 -1.89 -6.58 -22.69
CA MET A 1 -2.26 -7.79 -21.91
C MET A 1 -1.37 -7.79 -20.69
N ALA A 2 -1.89 -7.94 -19.47
CA ALA A 2 -1.03 -8.11 -18.31
C ALA A 2 -0.19 -9.38 -18.54
N ASN A 3 1.14 -9.27 -18.48
CA ASN A 3 2.06 -10.36 -18.79
C ASN A 3 2.04 -11.40 -17.66
N LYS A 4 0.97 -12.19 -17.60
CA LYS A 4 0.76 -13.17 -16.55
C LYS A 4 1.82 -14.27 -16.65
N LEU A 5 2.59 -14.43 -15.57
CA LEU A 5 3.60 -15.49 -15.49
C LEU A 5 2.96 -16.89 -15.50
N PRO A 6 3.61 -17.89 -16.13
CA PRO A 6 3.25 -19.29 -15.96
C PRO A 6 3.35 -19.73 -14.50
N SER A 7 2.68 -20.84 -14.14
CA SER A 7 2.59 -21.32 -12.75
C SER A 7 3.95 -21.42 -12.03
N LYS A 8 4.98 -21.92 -12.72
CA LYS A 8 6.34 -22.06 -12.16
C LYS A 8 6.97 -20.71 -11.82
N GLU A 9 6.94 -19.76 -12.75
CA GLU A 9 7.50 -18.43 -12.55
C GLU A 9 6.66 -17.59 -11.59
N ASN A 10 5.34 -17.81 -11.52
CA ASN A 10 4.49 -17.20 -10.50
C ASN A 10 4.84 -17.72 -9.08
N ALA A 11 5.15 -19.01 -8.93
CA ALA A 11 5.64 -19.54 -7.66
C ALA A 11 6.99 -18.93 -7.27
N LEU A 12 7.90 -18.73 -8.24
CA LEU A 12 9.13 -17.97 -8.02
C LEU A 12 8.84 -16.53 -7.62
N PHE A 13 7.87 -15.87 -8.26
CA PHE A 13 7.50 -14.49 -7.93
C PHE A 13 7.02 -14.35 -6.48
N ARG A 14 6.15 -15.26 -6.02
CA ARG A 14 5.75 -15.34 -4.61
C ARG A 14 6.95 -15.56 -3.68
N SER A 15 7.94 -16.34 -4.11
CA SER A 15 9.18 -16.53 -3.37
C SER A 15 10.00 -15.24 -3.25
N ILE A 16 10.01 -14.36 -4.27
CA ILE A 16 10.66 -13.05 -4.21
C ILE A 16 10.03 -12.20 -3.11
N VAL A 17 8.70 -12.08 -3.12
CA VAL A 17 7.94 -11.33 -2.09
C VAL A 17 8.24 -11.91 -0.70
N LYS A 18 8.22 -13.24 -0.56
CA LYS A 18 8.52 -13.87 0.73
C LYS A 18 9.95 -13.61 1.20
N CYS A 19 10.92 -13.71 0.29
CA CYS A 19 12.32 -13.43 0.58
C CYS A 19 12.52 -11.98 1.03
N TYR A 20 11.79 -11.04 0.44
CA TYR A 20 11.79 -9.64 0.85
C TYR A 20 11.28 -9.47 2.29
N GLU A 21 10.13 -10.07 2.64
CA GLU A 21 9.57 -10.00 4.00
C GLU A 21 10.53 -10.52 5.08
N ILE A 22 11.21 -11.62 4.80
CA ILE A 22 12.14 -12.26 5.74
C ILE A 22 13.59 -11.79 5.57
N LYS A 23 13.81 -10.70 4.82
CA LYS A 23 15.11 -10.05 4.57
C LYS A 23 16.17 -10.95 3.90
N GLN A 24 15.77 -12.01 3.23
CA GLN A 24 16.64 -12.89 2.43
C GLN A 24 16.87 -12.33 1.02
N TYR A 25 17.37 -11.10 0.92
CA TYR A 25 17.45 -10.34 -0.33
C TYR A 25 18.26 -11.03 -1.43
N LYS A 26 19.39 -11.68 -1.08
CA LYS A 26 20.20 -12.43 -2.06
C LYS A 26 19.44 -13.57 -2.73
N LYS A 27 18.55 -14.27 -2.00
CA LYS A 27 17.70 -15.32 -2.58
C LYS A 27 16.58 -14.72 -3.42
N GLY A 28 15.98 -13.63 -2.95
CA GLY A 28 14.98 -12.86 -3.70
C GLY A 28 15.52 -12.41 -5.07
N LEU A 29 16.75 -11.86 -5.11
CA LEU A 29 17.40 -11.48 -6.37
C LEU A 29 17.61 -12.67 -7.31
N LYS A 30 18.11 -13.81 -6.81
CA LYS A 30 18.27 -15.01 -7.63
C LYS A 30 16.95 -15.48 -8.25
N ALA A 31 15.85 -15.42 -7.49
CA ALA A 31 14.52 -15.76 -7.99
C ALA A 31 14.03 -14.73 -9.04
N ALA A 32 14.25 -13.44 -8.80
CA ALA A 32 13.96 -12.38 -9.78
C ALA A 32 14.74 -12.60 -11.09
N ASP A 33 16.05 -12.82 -11.01
CA ASP A 33 16.90 -13.05 -12.18
C ASP A 33 16.48 -14.30 -12.96
N ALA A 34 16.04 -15.37 -12.26
CA ALA A 34 15.52 -16.58 -12.91
C ALA A 34 14.25 -16.33 -13.72
N ILE A 35 13.34 -15.48 -13.25
CA ILE A 35 12.14 -15.07 -14.00
C ILE A 35 12.55 -14.16 -15.16
N LEU A 36 13.35 -13.13 -14.90
CA LEU A 36 13.74 -12.13 -15.90
C LEU A 36 14.60 -12.70 -17.03
N LYS A 37 15.30 -13.82 -16.80
CA LYS A 37 16.01 -14.54 -17.88
C LYS A 37 15.06 -15.03 -18.97
N LYS A 38 13.80 -15.36 -18.62
CA LYS A 38 12.78 -15.84 -19.56
C LYS A 38 11.75 -14.78 -19.93
N PHE A 39 11.46 -13.88 -18.98
CA PHE A 39 10.47 -12.82 -19.10
C PHE A 39 11.14 -11.48 -18.76
N PRO A 40 12.05 -10.99 -19.62
CA PRO A 40 12.87 -9.81 -19.33
C PRO A 40 12.05 -8.55 -19.06
N ASP A 41 10.87 -8.45 -19.66
CA ASP A 41 9.97 -7.29 -19.54
C ASP A 41 8.83 -7.50 -18.53
N HIS A 42 8.92 -8.49 -17.63
CA HIS A 42 7.88 -8.69 -16.63
C HIS A 42 7.92 -7.60 -15.55
N GLY A 43 7.01 -6.63 -15.65
CA GLY A 43 6.99 -5.40 -14.86
C GLY A 43 7.07 -5.61 -13.36
N GLU A 44 6.26 -6.50 -12.80
CA GLU A 44 6.23 -6.73 -11.34
C GLU A 44 7.54 -7.34 -10.83
N THR A 45 8.19 -8.19 -11.63
CA THR A 45 9.49 -8.76 -11.24
C THR A 45 10.60 -7.73 -11.33
N LEU A 46 10.61 -6.86 -12.35
CA LEU A 46 11.53 -5.73 -12.43
C LEU A 46 11.36 -4.82 -11.20
N ALA A 47 10.12 -4.48 -10.86
CA ALA A 47 9.83 -3.67 -9.67
C ALA A 47 10.32 -4.36 -8.38
N MET A 48 9.98 -5.63 -8.16
CA MET A 48 10.41 -6.36 -6.96
C MET A 48 11.94 -6.55 -6.88
N LYS A 49 12.61 -6.71 -8.02
CA LYS A 49 14.08 -6.71 -8.09
C LYS A 49 14.63 -5.36 -7.63
N GLY A 50 14.09 -4.26 -8.14
CA GLY A 50 14.48 -2.92 -7.71
C GLY A 50 14.24 -2.68 -6.22
N LEU A 51 13.07 -3.07 -5.69
CA LEU A 51 12.81 -2.99 -4.24
C LEU A 51 13.84 -3.77 -3.42
N THR A 52 14.19 -4.97 -3.87
CA THR A 52 15.17 -5.82 -3.20
C THR A 52 16.57 -5.18 -3.23
N LEU A 53 16.96 -4.57 -4.36
CA LEU A 53 18.23 -3.84 -4.50
C LEU A 53 18.29 -2.62 -3.58
N ASN A 54 17.17 -1.89 -3.41
CA ASN A 54 17.08 -0.75 -2.51
C ASN A 54 17.41 -1.16 -1.07
N CYS A 55 16.87 -2.28 -0.61
CA CYS A 55 17.16 -2.84 0.72
C CYS A 55 18.61 -3.33 0.88
N MET A 56 19.34 -3.50 -0.22
CA MET A 56 20.76 -3.85 -0.23
C MET A 56 21.67 -2.62 -0.39
N GLY A 57 21.13 -1.40 -0.33
CA GLY A 57 21.88 -0.14 -0.48
C GLY A 57 22.18 0.26 -1.92
N LYS A 58 21.68 -0.49 -2.92
CA LYS A 58 21.90 -0.24 -4.34
C LYS A 58 20.80 0.65 -4.91
N LYS A 59 20.75 1.88 -4.41
CA LYS A 59 19.64 2.82 -4.65
C LYS A 59 19.47 3.19 -6.14
N GLU A 60 20.54 3.53 -6.84
CA GLU A 60 20.45 3.94 -8.26
C GLU A 60 19.96 2.78 -9.15
N GLU A 61 20.50 1.58 -8.96
CA GLU A 61 20.02 0.38 -9.67
C GLU A 61 18.54 0.10 -9.34
N ALA A 62 18.13 0.31 -8.09
CA ALA A 62 16.75 0.10 -7.66
C ALA A 62 15.77 0.98 -8.42
N TYR A 63 16.05 2.28 -8.52
CA TYR A 63 15.20 3.21 -9.27
C TYR A 63 15.13 2.87 -10.75
N GLU A 64 16.24 2.43 -11.34
CA GLU A 64 16.25 2.02 -12.75
C GLU A 64 15.33 0.84 -13.01
N PHE A 65 15.45 -0.24 -12.22
CA PHE A 65 14.58 -1.41 -12.35
C PHE A 65 13.11 -1.10 -12.06
N VAL A 66 12.82 -0.26 -11.06
CA VAL A 66 11.43 0.11 -10.74
C VAL A 66 10.80 0.97 -11.83
N ARG A 67 11.53 1.96 -12.39
CA ARG A 67 11.05 2.76 -13.52
C ARG A 67 10.77 1.90 -14.75
N GLN A 68 11.68 0.97 -15.05
CA GLN A 68 11.47 -0.01 -16.12
C GLN A 68 10.23 -0.87 -15.83
N GLY A 69 10.07 -1.37 -14.60
CA GLY A 69 8.91 -2.16 -14.20
C GLY A 69 7.58 -1.45 -14.42
N VAL A 70 7.47 -0.20 -13.97
CA VAL A 70 6.28 0.65 -14.20
C VAL A 70 6.04 0.91 -15.68
N LYS A 71 7.09 1.15 -16.47
CA LYS A 71 6.98 1.35 -17.92
C LYS A 71 6.44 0.10 -18.63
N GLN A 72 6.87 -1.09 -18.20
CA GLN A 72 6.42 -2.35 -18.79
C GLN A 72 4.99 -2.73 -18.37
N ASP A 73 4.55 -2.34 -17.17
CA ASP A 73 3.18 -2.57 -16.72
C ASP A 73 2.59 -1.37 -15.95
N LEU A 74 2.10 -0.39 -16.70
CA LEU A 74 1.43 0.81 -16.16
C LEU A 74 0.12 0.48 -15.43
N LYS A 75 -0.44 -0.73 -15.62
CA LYS A 75 -1.68 -1.18 -15.00
C LYS A 75 -1.44 -2.17 -13.84
N SER A 76 -0.19 -2.34 -13.40
CA SER A 76 0.11 -3.14 -12.21
C SER A 76 0.14 -2.26 -10.96
N HIS A 77 -0.76 -2.51 -10.02
CA HIS A 77 -0.74 -1.86 -8.71
C HIS A 77 0.55 -2.19 -7.94
N VAL A 78 1.16 -3.36 -8.17
CA VAL A 78 2.43 -3.77 -7.54
C VAL A 78 3.56 -2.85 -7.99
N CYS A 79 3.66 -2.57 -9.29
CA CYS A 79 4.71 -1.68 -9.82
C CYS A 79 4.61 -0.28 -9.20
N TRP A 80 3.41 0.30 -9.16
CA TRP A 80 3.17 1.61 -8.55
C TRP A 80 3.39 1.61 -7.04
N HIS A 81 2.96 0.56 -6.32
CA HIS A 81 3.19 0.45 -4.88
C HIS A 81 4.68 0.39 -4.55
N VAL A 82 5.43 -0.45 -5.25
CA VAL A 82 6.89 -0.55 -5.11
C VAL A 82 7.57 0.79 -5.38
N TYR A 83 7.14 1.51 -6.42
CA TYR A 83 7.71 2.82 -6.71
C TYR A 83 7.45 3.83 -5.57
N GLY A 84 6.25 3.80 -5.00
CA GLY A 84 5.94 4.59 -3.81
C GLY A 84 6.80 4.20 -2.60
N LEU A 85 7.12 2.92 -2.43
CA LEU A 85 8.00 2.45 -1.35
C LEU A 85 9.43 3.00 -1.50
N LEU A 86 9.96 3.10 -2.72
CA LEU A 86 11.27 3.72 -2.98
C LEU A 86 11.25 5.21 -2.60
N TYR A 87 10.26 5.96 -3.08
CA TYR A 87 10.12 7.38 -2.71
C TYR A 87 9.94 7.57 -1.21
N ARG A 88 9.20 6.69 -0.54
CA ARG A 88 9.06 6.70 0.93
C ARG A 88 10.40 6.45 1.62
N SER A 89 11.22 5.53 1.12
CA SER A 89 12.56 5.28 1.69
C SER A 89 13.49 6.50 1.58
N ASP A 90 13.26 7.33 0.58
CA ASP A 90 13.94 8.60 0.37
C ASP A 90 13.32 9.78 1.12
N ARG A 91 12.29 9.52 1.93
CA ARG A 91 11.48 10.55 2.62
C ARG A 91 10.80 11.53 1.65
N ASN A 92 10.71 11.19 0.37
CA ASN A 92 9.90 11.92 -0.60
C ASN A 92 8.44 11.45 -0.51
N TYR A 93 7.77 11.87 0.56
CA TYR A 93 6.42 11.43 0.88
C TYR A 93 5.38 11.93 -0.14
N ALA A 94 5.62 13.09 -0.76
CA ALA A 94 4.73 13.64 -1.79
C ALA A 94 4.64 12.73 -3.02
N GLU A 95 5.78 12.29 -3.56
CA GLU A 95 5.80 11.35 -4.68
C GLU A 95 5.32 9.96 -4.26
N ALA A 96 5.64 9.51 -3.04
CA ALA A 96 5.12 8.25 -2.51
C ALA A 96 3.58 8.22 -2.50
N ILE A 97 2.93 9.30 -2.04
CA ILE A 97 1.47 9.44 -2.04
C ILE A 97 0.90 9.37 -3.47
N LYS A 98 1.53 10.02 -4.45
CA LYS A 98 1.09 9.96 -5.86
C LYS A 98 1.13 8.52 -6.38
N CYS A 99 2.23 7.80 -6.12
CA CYS A 99 2.37 6.40 -6.50
C CYS A 99 1.32 5.51 -5.82
N TYR A 100 1.09 5.67 -4.52
CA TYR A 100 0.07 4.89 -3.80
C TYR A 100 -1.35 5.17 -4.31
N ARG A 101 -1.69 6.43 -4.58
CA ARG A 101 -2.97 6.79 -5.21
C ARG A 101 -3.12 6.12 -6.57
N GLN A 102 -2.09 6.13 -7.40
CA GLN A 102 -2.13 5.46 -8.70
C GLN A 102 -2.29 3.94 -8.56
N ALA A 103 -1.62 3.31 -7.60
CA ALA A 103 -1.79 1.90 -7.30
C ALA A 103 -3.22 1.57 -6.83
N LEU A 104 -3.81 2.41 -5.97
CA LEU A 104 -5.20 2.26 -5.50
C LEU A 104 -6.25 2.56 -6.58
N ARG A 105 -5.92 3.32 -7.63
CA ARG A 105 -6.82 3.42 -8.80
C ARG A 105 -6.94 2.10 -9.56
N ILE A 106 -5.95 1.22 -9.44
CA ILE A 106 -5.90 -0.09 -10.09
C ILE A 106 -6.46 -1.18 -9.17
N ASP A 107 -6.06 -1.17 -7.90
CA ASP A 107 -6.55 -2.10 -6.87
C ASP A 107 -7.05 -1.29 -5.64
N PRO A 108 -8.31 -0.81 -5.67
CA PRO A 108 -8.84 0.10 -4.67
C PRO A 108 -8.83 -0.47 -3.26
N ASP A 109 -9.05 -1.77 -3.13
CA ASP A 109 -9.26 -2.42 -1.83
C ASP A 109 -7.96 -3.01 -1.24
N ASN A 110 -6.81 -2.62 -1.78
CA ASN A 110 -5.52 -3.08 -1.29
C ASN A 110 -5.20 -2.50 0.09
N ILE A 111 -5.49 -3.28 1.13
CA ILE A 111 -5.28 -2.90 2.53
C ILE A 111 -3.85 -2.47 2.83
N GLN A 112 -2.84 -3.10 2.20
CA GLN A 112 -1.45 -2.73 2.44
C GLN A 112 -1.14 -1.34 1.88
N ILE A 113 -1.63 -1.04 0.68
CA ILE A 113 -1.41 0.26 0.04
C ILE A 113 -2.22 1.35 0.74
N LEU A 114 -3.47 1.08 1.15
CA LEU A 114 -4.26 2.00 1.96
C LEU A 114 -3.55 2.36 3.27
N ARG A 115 -2.93 1.34 3.91
CA ARG A 115 -2.11 1.55 5.12
C ARG A 115 -0.92 2.45 4.85
N ASP A 116 -0.15 2.15 3.81
CA ASP A 116 1.02 2.95 3.48
C ASP A 116 0.65 4.39 3.11
N LEU A 117 -0.47 4.58 2.39
CA LEU A 117 -1.02 5.88 2.01
C LEU A 117 -1.43 6.72 3.23
N TYR A 118 -2.30 6.20 4.10
CA TYR A 118 -2.81 6.99 5.23
C TYR A 118 -1.67 7.40 6.18
N LEU A 119 -0.64 6.57 6.34
CA LEU A 119 0.54 6.91 7.15
C LEU A 119 1.33 8.09 6.55
N GLN A 120 1.47 8.14 5.22
CA GLN A 120 2.13 9.28 4.58
C GLN A 120 1.28 10.54 4.59
N GLN A 121 -0.04 10.40 4.47
CA GLN A 121 -0.97 11.53 4.55
C GLN A 121 -0.90 12.21 5.92
N VAL A 122 -0.84 11.44 7.01
CA VAL A 122 -0.60 12.00 8.36
C VAL A 122 0.75 12.73 8.42
N GLN A 123 1.82 12.11 7.92
CA GLN A 123 3.16 12.71 7.90
C GLN A 123 3.20 14.05 7.14
N MET A 124 2.42 14.16 6.07
CA MET A 124 2.32 15.36 5.22
C MET A 124 1.21 16.32 5.63
N ARG A 125 0.49 16.04 6.72
CA ARG A 125 -0.71 16.79 7.15
C ARG A 125 -1.79 16.92 6.07
N ASP A 126 -1.89 15.95 5.17
CA ASP A 126 -3.07 15.77 4.29
C ASP A 126 -4.21 15.14 5.09
N LEU A 127 -4.83 15.94 5.98
CA LEU A 127 -5.81 15.46 6.95
C LEU A 127 -7.15 15.08 6.29
N LYS A 128 -7.54 15.78 5.21
CA LYS A 128 -8.71 15.43 4.40
C LYS A 128 -8.51 14.07 3.74
N GLY A 129 -7.40 13.89 3.04
CA GLY A 129 -7.07 12.61 2.42
C GLY A 129 -6.89 11.49 3.45
N TYR A 130 -6.35 11.78 4.63
CA TYR A 130 -6.25 10.83 5.73
C TYR A 130 -7.63 10.30 6.15
N ALA A 131 -8.61 11.19 6.34
CA ALA A 131 -9.97 10.81 6.70
C ALA A 131 -10.65 9.95 5.62
N GLU A 132 -10.50 10.32 4.34
CA GLU A 132 -11.00 9.56 3.21
C GLU A 132 -10.43 8.14 3.16
N THR A 133 -9.09 8.01 3.22
CA THR A 133 -8.42 6.71 3.20
C THR A 133 -8.79 5.86 4.41
N ARG A 134 -8.93 6.46 5.61
CA ARG A 134 -9.36 5.75 6.82
C ARG A 134 -10.80 5.26 6.74
N ARG A 135 -11.69 6.00 6.07
CA ARG A 135 -13.07 5.58 5.84
C ARG A 135 -13.12 4.33 4.97
N GLN A 136 -12.37 4.32 3.86
CA GLN A 136 -12.25 3.13 3.02
C GLN A 136 -11.60 1.96 3.76
N PHE A 137 -10.55 2.22 4.56
CA PHE A 137 -9.91 1.18 5.36
C PHE A 137 -10.87 0.55 6.38
N LEU A 138 -11.74 1.37 6.99
CA LEU A 138 -12.78 0.90 7.90
C LEU A 138 -13.83 0.04 7.18
N SER A 139 -14.30 0.44 5.99
CA SER A 139 -15.32 -0.33 5.26
C SER A 139 -14.84 -1.73 4.88
N LEU A 140 -13.53 -1.91 4.66
CA LEU A 140 -12.92 -3.22 4.39
C LEU A 140 -12.71 -4.06 5.66
N LYS A 141 -12.61 -3.42 6.83
CA LYS A 141 -12.35 -4.09 8.11
C LYS A 141 -13.16 -3.46 9.25
N PRO A 142 -14.52 -3.56 9.20
CA PRO A 142 -15.40 -2.87 10.14
C PRO A 142 -15.41 -3.51 11.53
N THR A 143 -15.05 -4.79 11.64
CA THR A 143 -15.04 -5.52 12.93
C THR A 143 -13.85 -5.15 13.82
N ASN A 144 -12.85 -4.45 13.29
CA ASN A 144 -11.68 -4.07 14.06
C ASN A 144 -11.86 -2.68 14.69
N ARG A 145 -12.00 -2.64 16.01
CA ARG A 145 -12.09 -1.41 16.82
C ARG A 145 -11.04 -0.35 16.44
N ASN A 146 -9.81 -0.76 16.15
CA ASN A 146 -8.73 0.19 15.82
C ASN A 146 -9.01 0.96 14.52
N ASN A 147 -9.86 0.42 13.64
CA ASN A 147 -10.25 1.09 12.41
C ASN A 147 -11.24 2.23 12.66
N TRP A 148 -12.23 2.01 13.53
CA TRP A 148 -13.14 3.04 14.03
C TRP A 148 -12.37 4.16 14.73
N ILE A 149 -11.51 3.81 15.69
CA ILE A 149 -10.71 4.78 16.45
C ILE A 149 -9.89 5.66 15.52
N GLY A 150 -9.14 5.09 14.57
CA GLY A 150 -8.30 5.94 13.73
C GLY A 150 -9.09 6.71 12.66
N LEU A 151 -10.33 6.35 12.32
CA LEU A 151 -11.21 7.22 11.52
C LEU A 151 -11.71 8.41 12.36
N ALA A 152 -12.12 8.17 13.60
CA ALA A 152 -12.47 9.24 14.54
C ALA A 152 -11.29 10.20 14.77
N ILE A 153 -10.06 9.68 14.95
CA ILE A 153 -8.84 10.49 15.05
C ILE A 153 -8.61 11.30 13.77
N ALA A 154 -8.87 10.74 12.59
CA ALA A 154 -8.72 11.48 11.34
C ALA A 154 -9.64 12.71 11.29
N HIS A 155 -10.90 12.53 11.68
CA HIS A 155 -11.87 13.63 11.77
C HIS A 155 -11.55 14.63 12.88
N GLN A 156 -11.05 14.16 14.04
CA GLN A 156 -10.58 15.02 15.12
C GLN A 156 -9.42 15.93 14.67
N LEU A 157 -8.42 15.35 13.98
CA LEU A 157 -7.28 16.12 13.46
C LEU A 157 -7.71 17.09 12.36
N ASN A 158 -8.67 16.70 11.51
CA ASN A 158 -9.19 17.52 10.43
C ASN A 158 -10.15 18.64 10.90
N GLY A 159 -10.38 18.78 12.22
CA GLY A 159 -11.24 19.80 12.82
C GLY A 159 -12.75 19.53 12.72
N THR A 160 -13.14 18.39 12.15
CA THR A 160 -14.55 17.97 12.04
C THR A 160 -14.93 17.15 13.29
N HIS A 161 -15.00 17.83 14.43
CA HIS A 161 -15.17 17.20 15.75
C HIS A 161 -16.51 16.49 15.91
N GLU A 162 -17.60 17.06 15.39
CA GLU A 162 -18.94 16.44 15.41
C GLU A 162 -18.92 15.08 14.71
N THR A 163 -18.36 15.01 13.49
CA THR A 163 -18.24 13.75 12.76
C THR A 163 -17.41 12.72 13.53
N ALA A 164 -16.38 13.14 14.26
CA ALA A 164 -15.58 12.22 15.07
C ALA A 164 -16.40 11.60 16.22
N ILE A 165 -17.30 12.38 16.84
CA ILE A 165 -18.26 11.90 17.84
C ILE A 165 -19.24 10.92 17.20
N ASP A 166 -19.83 11.28 16.05
CA ASP A 166 -20.77 10.42 15.33
C ASP A 166 -20.16 9.05 15.00
N ILE A 167 -18.88 9.01 14.60
CA ILE A 167 -18.16 7.76 14.31
C ILE A 167 -18.01 6.91 15.57
N ILE A 168 -17.75 7.52 16.73
CA ILE A 168 -17.65 6.82 18.01
C ILE A 168 -19.01 6.28 18.44
N ASP A 169 -20.07 7.06 18.25
CA ASP A 169 -21.44 6.65 18.58
C ASP A 169 -21.90 5.51 17.67
N GLN A 170 -21.67 5.59 16.36
CA GLN A 170 -21.89 4.49 15.42
C GLN A 170 -21.13 3.23 15.84
N TYR A 171 -19.86 3.35 16.27
CA TYR A 171 -19.12 2.20 16.79
C TYR A 171 -19.78 1.61 18.04
N ASN A 172 -20.24 2.44 18.98
CA ASN A 172 -20.91 1.96 20.19
C ASN A 172 -22.22 1.23 19.88
N GLU A 173 -22.98 1.69 18.88
CA GLU A 173 -24.19 1.00 18.41
C GLU A 173 -23.88 -0.40 17.86
N THR A 174 -22.72 -0.60 17.22
CA THR A 174 -22.30 -1.95 16.79
C THR A 174 -21.99 -2.90 17.94
N LEU A 175 -21.76 -2.38 19.16
CA LEU A 175 -21.45 -3.18 20.36
C LEU A 175 -22.69 -3.54 21.19
N ASP A 176 -23.74 -2.71 21.12
CA ASP A 176 -24.96 -2.88 21.91
C ASP A 176 -26.20 -2.48 21.08
N PRO A 177 -26.78 -3.41 20.30
CA PRO A 177 -27.93 -3.12 19.45
C PRO A 177 -29.21 -2.78 20.24
N LEU A 178 -29.20 -2.89 21.58
CA LEU A 178 -30.35 -2.61 22.45
C LEU A 178 -30.22 -1.28 23.21
N ARG A 179 -29.13 -0.53 23.01
CA ARG A 179 -28.94 0.77 23.68
C ARG A 179 -29.89 1.82 23.07
N PRO A 180 -30.82 2.42 23.85
CA PRO A 180 -31.66 3.47 23.33
C PRO A 180 -30.80 4.70 22.97
N VAL A 181 -30.98 5.21 21.75
CA VAL A 181 -30.35 6.45 21.29
C VAL A 181 -30.86 7.58 22.18
N TYR A 182 -30.02 8.07 23.08
CA TYR A 182 -30.32 9.31 23.78
C TYR A 182 -30.11 10.45 22.78
N VAL A 183 -31.21 10.87 22.17
CA VAL A 183 -31.29 12.09 21.36
C VAL A 183 -30.79 13.25 22.23
N ARG A 184 -29.70 13.89 21.80
CA ARG A 184 -29.26 15.18 22.36
C ARG A 184 -29.97 16.32 21.67
#